data_AF-A0A7Z0NIU9-F1
#
_entry.id   AF-A0A7Z0NIU9-F1
#
_cell.length_a   1.000
_cell.length_b   1.000
_cell.length_c   1.000
_cell.angle_alpha   90.00
_cell.angle_beta   90.00
_cell.angle_gamma   90.00
#
_symmetry.space_group_name_H-M   'P 1'
#
loop_
_entity.id
_entity.type
_entity.pdbx_description
1 polymer ?
#
loop_
_entity_poly.entity_id
_entity_poly.type
_entity_poly.pdbx_seq_one_letter_code
_entity_poly.pdbx_strand_id
1 'polypeptide(L)' 'MNDTTPNPSTPPSWSDAPEGWNWLAQDEDGRWFWYAVEPQLGVAGGVWRSPRRAQQFAAQGTPNPRWYESCLERNEV' A
#
# COMPACT_ATOMS: atom_id res chain seq x y z
N MET A 1 28.34 5.08 11.29
CA MET A 1 27.17 4.69 12.11
C MET A 1 26.08 4.34 11.12
N ASN A 2 25.85 3.06 10.91
CA ASN A 2 24.90 2.57 9.92
C ASN A 2 23.54 2.62 10.59
N ASP A 3 22.73 3.61 10.25
CA ASP A 3 21.38 3.77 10.78
C ASP A 3 20.49 2.69 10.17
N THR A 4 20.47 1.53 10.81
CA THR A 4 19.48 0.48 10.55
C THR A 4 18.23 0.80 11.36
N THR A 5 17.54 1.92 11.07
CA THR A 5 16.16 2.04 11.52
C THR A 5 15.36 0.94 10.79
N PRO A 6 14.62 0.06 11.49
CA PRO A 6 13.73 -0.87 10.81
C PRO A 6 12.71 -0.05 10.02
N ASN A 7 12.72 -0.19 8.69
CA ASN A 7 11.74 0.45 7.80
C ASN A 7 10.32 0.17 8.35
N PRO A 8 9.57 1.18 8.81
CA PRO A 8 8.28 0.99 9.49
C PRO A 8 7.14 0.46 8.59
N SER A 9 7.39 0.28 7.29
CA SER A 9 6.38 -0.02 6.29
C SER A 9 6.84 -1.13 5.36
N THR A 10 7.23 -2.30 5.88
CA THR A 10 7.48 -3.45 5.01
C THR A 10 6.17 -3.79 4.28
N PRO A 11 6.13 -3.69 2.93
CA PRO A 11 4.95 -4.05 2.18
C PRO A 11 4.68 -5.56 2.30
N PRO A 12 3.41 -6.00 2.28
CA PRO A 12 3.09 -7.42 2.14
C PRO A 12 3.67 -8.02 0.85
N SER A 13 3.90 -9.34 0.86
CA SER A 13 4.43 -10.05 -0.30
C SER A 13 3.41 -10.06 -1.44
N TRP A 14 3.88 -9.86 -2.69
CA TRP A 14 3.03 -9.96 -3.87
C TRP A 14 2.46 -11.36 -4.09
N SER A 15 3.03 -12.40 -3.48
CA SER A 15 2.46 -13.76 -3.50
C SER A 15 1.09 -13.86 -2.82
N ASP A 16 0.77 -12.93 -1.90
CA ASP A 16 -0.52 -12.89 -1.20
C ASP A 16 -1.58 -12.07 -1.94
N ALA A 17 -1.19 -11.33 -2.98
CA ALA A 17 -2.10 -10.52 -3.77
C ALA A 17 -2.92 -11.40 -4.73
N PRO A 18 -4.25 -11.17 -4.83
CA PRO A 18 -5.07 -11.91 -5.78
C PRO A 18 -4.64 -11.67 -7.23
N GLU A 19 -4.99 -12.61 -8.11
CA GLU A 19 -4.70 -12.47 -9.55
C GLU A 19 -5.38 -11.22 -10.13
N GLY A 20 -4.62 -10.43 -10.90
CA GLY A 20 -5.08 -9.16 -11.46
C GLY A 20 -5.01 -7.95 -10.51
N TRP A 21 -4.46 -8.13 -9.30
CA TRP A 21 -4.27 -7.03 -8.34
C TRP A 21 -2.82 -6.55 -8.36
N ASN A 22 -2.57 -5.55 -9.20
CA ASN A 22 -1.23 -5.08 -9.53
C ASN A 22 -0.79 -3.86 -8.74
N TRP A 23 -1.56 -3.43 -7.74
CA TRP A 23 -1.27 -2.22 -6.98
C TRP A 23 -1.37 -2.49 -5.49
N LEU A 24 -0.51 -1.85 -4.73
CA LEU A 24 -0.44 -1.98 -3.27
C LEU A 24 -0.16 -0.61 -2.68
N ALA A 25 -0.92 -0.21 -1.68
CA ALA A 25 -0.63 1.02 -0.96
C ALA A 25 -0.98 0.90 0.51
N GLN A 26 -0.29 1.68 1.34
CA GLN A 26 -0.54 1.82 2.76
C GLN A 26 -1.31 3.11 3.02
N ASP A 27 -2.35 3.02 3.83
CA ASP A 27 -3.02 4.19 4.40
C ASP A 27 -2.20 4.73 5.60
N GLU A 28 -2.48 5.97 6.02
CA GLU A 28 -1.79 6.68 7.10
C GLU A 28 -1.75 5.89 8.41
N ASP A 29 -2.84 5.17 8.71
CA ASP A 29 -2.99 4.36 9.92
C ASP A 29 -2.18 3.05 9.89
N GLY A 30 -1.53 2.75 8.76
CA GLY A 30 -0.66 1.60 8.60
C GLY A 30 -1.31 0.39 7.94
N ARG A 31 -2.61 0.41 7.68
CA ARG A 31 -3.30 -0.65 6.90
C ARG A 31 -2.84 -0.65 5.45
N TRP A 32 -2.51 -1.83 4.95
CA TRP A 32 -2.19 -2.08 3.55
C TRP A 32 -3.40 -2.59 2.80
N PHE A 33 -3.54 -2.15 1.55
CA PHE A 33 -4.59 -2.59 0.65
C PHE A 33 -4.01 -2.93 -0.72
N TRP A 34 -4.48 -4.04 -1.27
CA TRP A 34 -4.34 -4.34 -2.68
C TRP A 34 -5.35 -3.52 -3.48
N TYR A 35 -5.01 -3.19 -4.72
CA TYR A 35 -5.91 -2.63 -5.72
C TYR A 35 -5.76 -3.32 -7.08
N ALA A 36 -6.87 -3.56 -7.77
CA ALA A 36 -6.86 -4.09 -9.14
C ALA A 36 -6.65 -3.00 -10.21
N VAL A 37 -6.72 -1.74 -9.81
CA VAL A 37 -6.47 -0.55 -10.64
C VAL A 37 -5.67 0.45 -9.84
N GLU A 38 -4.97 1.36 -10.52
CA GLU A 38 -4.19 2.41 -9.88
C GLU A 38 -5.05 3.21 -8.88
N PRO A 39 -4.69 3.23 -7.59
CA PRO A 39 -5.42 4.00 -6.60
C PRO A 39 -5.09 5.49 -6.71
N GLN A 40 -6.05 6.33 -6.33
CA GLN A 40 -5.87 7.78 -6.28
C GLN A 40 -5.61 8.24 -4.85
N LEU A 41 -4.75 9.24 -4.71
CA LEU A 41 -4.38 9.82 -3.42
C LEU A 41 -5.58 10.59 -2.82
N GLY A 42 -6.10 10.11 -1.69
CA GLY A 42 -7.17 10.78 -0.94
C GLY A 42 -6.60 11.69 0.14
N VAL A 43 -6.00 12.83 -0.25
CA VAL A 43 -5.24 13.73 0.65
C VAL A 43 -6.03 14.21 1.87
N ALA A 44 -7.35 14.33 1.78
CA ALA A 44 -8.19 14.80 2.90
C ALA A 44 -8.44 13.74 4.00
N GLY A 45 -8.02 12.49 3.82
CA GLY A 45 -8.40 11.39 4.72
C GLY A 45 -7.32 10.39 5.08
N GLY A 46 -6.06 10.63 4.70
CA GLY A 46 -4.98 9.69 5.05
C GLY A 46 -5.09 8.34 4.36
N VAL A 47 -5.75 8.25 3.19
CA VAL A 47 -6.07 6.97 2.55
C VAL A 47 -5.88 7.00 1.03
N TRP A 48 -5.55 5.83 0.48
CA TRP A 48 -5.62 5.55 -0.95
C TRP A 48 -7.03 5.08 -1.34
N ARG A 49 -7.53 5.54 -2.48
CA ARG A 49 -8.91 5.28 -2.92
C ARG A 49 -8.93 4.58 -4.28
N SER A 50 -9.69 3.49 -4.38
CA SER A 50 -10.03 2.88 -5.67
C SER A 50 -11.20 3.61 -6.32
N PRO A 51 -11.16 3.92 -7.63
CA PRO A 51 -12.31 4.45 -8.36
C PRO A 51 -13.45 3.43 -8.56
N ARG A 52 -13.24 2.12 -8.34
CA ARG A 52 -14.21 1.06 -8.71
C ARG A 52 -14.53 -0.01 -7.64
N ARG A 53 -14.44 0.28 -6.34
CA ARG A 53 -14.50 -0.78 -5.28
C ARG A 53 -13.52 -1.94 -5.54
N ALA A 54 -12.42 -1.67 -6.23
CA ALA A 54 -11.33 -2.62 -6.46
C ALA A 54 -10.26 -2.38 -5.40
N GLN A 55 -10.62 -2.61 -4.13
CA GLN A 55 -9.78 -2.43 -2.95
C GLN A 55 -10.00 -3.64 -2.02
N GLN A 56 -8.92 -4.24 -1.53
CA GLN A 56 -8.97 -5.38 -0.63
C GLN A 56 -7.89 -5.23 0.44
N PHE A 57 -8.26 -5.49 1.70
CA PHE A 57 -7.31 -5.46 2.80
C PHE A 57 -6.22 -6.52 2.61
N ALA A 58 -4.96 -6.11 2.77
CA ALA A 58 -3.79 -6.96 2.61
C ALA A 58 -3.19 -7.33 3.98
N ALA A 59 -2.86 -6.32 4.78
CA ALA A 59 -2.17 -6.53 6.06
C ALA A 59 -2.25 -5.29 6.96
N GLN A 60 -1.97 -5.47 8.25
CA GLN A 60 -1.72 -4.37 9.19
C GLN A 60 -0.21 -4.15 9.31
N GLY A 61 0.25 -2.95 8.94
CA GLY A 61 1.61 -2.47 9.21
C GLY A 61 1.61 -1.44 10.34
N THR A 62 2.73 -0.75 10.52
CA THR A 62 2.79 0.41 11.43
C THR A 62 2.35 1.69 10.71
N PRO A 63 1.75 2.66 11.42
CA PRO A 63 1.40 3.95 10.84
C PRO A 63 2.58 4.61 10.12
N ASN A 64 2.34 5.17 8.95
CA ASN A 64 3.39 5.72 8.09
C ASN A 64 3.11 7.20 7.80
N PRO A 65 3.92 8.14 8.35
CA PRO A 65 3.79 9.56 8.05
C PRO A 65 4.00 9.91 6.57
N ARG A 66 4.64 9.02 5.80
CA ARG A 66 4.86 9.12 4.35
C ARG A 66 4.02 8.11 3.56
N TRP A 67 2.84 7.75 4.07
CA TRP A 67 1.91 6.82 3.41
C TRP A 67 1.57 7.21 1.97
N TYR A 68 1.59 8.52 1.65
CA TYR A 68 1.35 9.04 0.30
C TYR A 68 2.47 8.70 -0.71
N GLU A 69 3.59 8.14 -0.26
CA GLU A 69 4.69 7.62 -1.10
C GLU A 69 4.65 6.09 -1.21
N SER A 70 3.69 5.42 -0.55
CA SER A 70 3.68 3.96 -0.40
C SER A 70 2.98 3.19 -1.53
N CYS A 71 2.47 3.87 -2.56
CA CYS A 71 1.83 3.20 -3.68
C CYS A 71 2.87 2.52 -4.56
N LEU A 72 2.78 1.20 -4.64
CA LEU A 72 3.64 0.32 -5.40
C LEU A 72 2.84 -0.37 -6.50
N GLU A 73 3.43 -0.48 -7.68
CA GLU A 73 2.94 -1.30 -8.78
C GLU A 73 3.69 -2.65 -8.78
N ARG A 74 2.96 -3.73 -9.06
CA ARG A 74 3.53 -5.04 -9.32
C ARG A 74 4.24 -4.99 -10.67
N ASN A 75 5.54 -4.77 -10.64
CA ASN A 75 6.37 -4.82 -11.83
C ASN A 75 6.72 -6.29 -12.11
N GLU A 76 5.95 -6.95 -12.99
CA GLU A 76 6.29 -8.28 -13.49
C GLU A 76 7.47 -8.12 -14.47
N VAL A 77 8.64 -8.65 -14.10
CA VAL A 77 9.84 -8.73 -14.95
C VAL A 77 9.93 -10.06 -15.66
#